data_AF-A0A6A6TZ30-F1
#
_entry.id   AF-A0A6A6TZ30-F1
#
_cell.length_a   1.000
_cell.length_b   1.000
_cell.length_c   1.000
_cell.angle_alpha   90.00
_cell.angle_beta   90.00
_cell.angle_gamma   90.00
#
_symmetry.space_group_name_H-M   'P 1'
#
loop_
_entity.id
_entity.type
_entity.pdbx_description
1 polymer ?
#
loop_
_entity_poly.entity_id
_entity_poly.type
_entity_poly.pdbx_seq_one_letter_code
_entity_poly.pdbx_strand_id
1 'polypeptide(L)'
;MDWAKNVVDPLNEQAELITRLALESTSINNTGARQVAETGDDPHSQTNETRTPKNLSPEKTSRSNSTSTVPTSNIGKLFAISDLHLSFGSNCKFWADLESHPDDGLILAGDIGETEDHLELAFSSATKHFNQVWWCPGNHELYSVPKSLTITASRNSALRGEAKYMDCVEIARRYQVLTPEDDFVIWNGDGGPLLITPIFTLYDYSFAPDEVPLGEAVSWAKELGIEATDEKLLHPDPYKSKAEWCSALVSKFDQKLDQAVRDNPDVPLVIVNHWPLRRDTVRLFQYPRFIIWCGTRKTEDWHARFNAKVVVTGHIHIRRTDWIAWGDSWTRFEEVSMGYPRQWKDAAERGLDINELLREISPGPSRTGFGETRFRRYG
;
A
#
# COMPACT_ATOMS: atom_id res chain seq x y z
N MET A 1 22.46 18.29 -3.27
CA MET A 1 22.12 18.53 -1.85
C MET A 1 20.81 19.33 -1.69
N ASP A 2 19.87 19.29 -2.65
CA ASP A 2 18.60 20.06 -2.58
C ASP A 2 17.36 19.20 -2.26
N TRP A 3 17.52 17.88 -2.10
CA TRP A 3 16.39 16.95 -1.89
C TRP A 3 15.71 17.12 -0.52
N ALA A 4 16.41 17.69 0.47
CA ALA A 4 15.88 17.90 1.83
C ALA A 4 14.94 19.12 1.95
N LYS A 5 14.88 20.01 0.94
CA LYS A 5 14.06 21.23 0.98
C LYS A 5 12.59 21.02 0.61
N ASN A 6 12.27 19.90 -0.05
CA ASN A 6 10.93 19.56 -0.50
C ASN A 6 10.29 18.41 0.31
N VAL A 7 10.92 17.98 1.41
CA VAL A 7 10.23 17.10 2.35
C VAL A 7 9.17 18.00 3.01
N VAL A 8 7.93 17.86 2.58
CA VAL A 8 6.80 18.55 3.18
C VAL A 8 6.63 17.98 4.58
N ASP A 9 6.35 18.86 5.55
CA ASP A 9 6.14 18.53 6.94
C ASP A 9 5.00 17.49 7.09
N PRO A 10 5.30 16.20 7.34
CA PRO A 10 4.28 15.17 7.48
C PRO A 10 3.40 15.44 8.72
N LEU A 11 3.93 16.13 9.73
CA LEU A 11 3.18 16.49 10.94
C LEU A 11 2.22 17.65 10.67
N ASN A 12 2.56 18.62 9.82
CA ASN A 12 1.62 19.66 9.41
C ASN A 12 0.53 19.14 8.50
N GLU A 13 0.78 18.15 7.63
CA GLU A 13 -0.29 17.57 6.79
C GLU A 13 -1.14 16.52 7.54
N GLN A 14 -0.54 15.75 8.47
CA GLN A 14 -1.31 14.99 9.46
C GLN A 14 -2.11 15.92 10.39
N ALA A 15 -1.56 17.07 10.76
CA ALA A 15 -2.28 18.10 11.50
C ALA A 15 -3.33 18.82 10.64
N GLU A 16 -3.13 19.00 9.33
CA GLU A 16 -4.16 19.50 8.40
C GLU A 16 -5.29 18.49 8.26
N LEU A 17 -5.02 17.17 8.29
CA LEU A 17 -6.04 16.14 8.39
C LEU A 17 -6.84 16.33 9.69
N ILE A 18 -6.19 16.37 10.85
CA ILE A 18 -6.86 16.62 12.15
C ILE A 18 -7.61 17.97 12.16
N THR A 19 -7.06 19.00 11.51
CA THR A 19 -7.65 20.34 11.43
C THR A 19 -8.83 20.39 10.47
N ARG A 20 -8.83 19.64 9.36
CA ARG A 20 -10.01 19.46 8.49
C ARG A 20 -11.12 18.71 9.20
N LEU A 21 -10.75 17.60 9.84
CA LEU A 21 -11.64 16.84 10.71
C LEU A 21 -12.27 17.78 11.76
N ALA A 22 -11.48 18.67 12.38
CA ALA A 22 -11.98 19.62 13.39
C ALA A 22 -12.79 20.82 12.83
N LEU A 23 -12.40 21.42 11.70
CA LEU A 23 -13.01 22.64 11.16
C LEU A 23 -14.40 22.39 10.56
N GLU A 24 -14.68 21.19 10.05
CA GLU A 24 -16.00 20.81 9.54
C GLU A 24 -17.05 20.67 10.66
N SER A 25 -16.61 20.42 11.91
CA SER A 25 -17.51 20.40 13.08
C SER A 25 -18.04 21.78 13.48
N THR A 26 -17.28 22.85 13.18
CA THR A 26 -17.65 24.24 13.47
C THR A 26 -18.57 24.88 12.42
N SER A 27 -18.63 24.33 11.21
CA SER A 27 -19.45 24.88 10.11
C SER A 27 -20.92 24.42 10.15
N ILE A 28 -21.25 23.37 10.89
CA ILE A 28 -22.61 22.75 10.87
C ILE A 28 -23.58 23.44 11.84
N ASN A 29 -23.11 24.33 12.72
CA ASN A 29 -23.99 25.10 13.61
C ASN A 29 -24.67 26.31 12.96
N ASN A 30 -24.55 26.52 11.63
CA ASN A 30 -25.00 27.77 11.02
C ASN A 30 -25.68 27.67 9.65
N THR A 31 -26.40 26.58 9.35
CA THR A 31 -27.34 26.56 8.20
C THR A 31 -28.50 25.58 8.44
N GLY A 32 -29.30 25.83 9.48
CA GLY A 32 -30.68 25.34 9.54
C GLY A 32 -31.62 26.30 8.80
N ALA A 33 -32.25 25.83 7.72
CA ALA A 33 -33.60 26.18 7.23
C ALA A 33 -33.70 26.38 5.70
N ARG A 34 -34.28 25.40 4.97
CA ARG A 34 -35.57 25.52 4.24
C ARG A 34 -35.81 24.38 3.21
N GLN A 35 -37.00 23.77 3.32
CA GLN A 35 -37.96 23.21 2.32
C GLN A 35 -37.43 22.37 1.13
N VAL A 36 -37.74 21.08 0.89
CA VAL A 36 -38.99 20.28 0.76
C VAL A 36 -39.80 20.50 -0.54
N ALA A 37 -40.09 19.36 -1.21
CA ALA A 37 -41.08 19.04 -2.28
C ALA A 37 -40.67 19.39 -3.74
N GLU A 38 -40.91 18.60 -4.81
CA GLU A 38 -41.97 17.62 -5.20
C GLU A 38 -41.46 16.80 -6.44
N THR A 39 -41.54 15.45 -6.48
CA THR A 39 -42.45 14.55 -7.25
C THR A 39 -42.54 14.67 -8.78
N GLY A 40 -42.47 13.53 -9.50
CA GLY A 40 -43.10 13.38 -10.83
C GLY A 40 -42.56 12.26 -11.75
N ASP A 41 -43.23 11.11 -11.71
CA ASP A 41 -43.68 10.21 -12.81
C ASP A 41 -42.74 9.33 -13.69
N ASP A 42 -43.15 8.07 -13.75
CA ASP A 42 -42.84 6.88 -14.61
C ASP A 42 -43.90 6.81 -15.76
N PRO A 43 -44.10 5.78 -16.63
CA PRO A 43 -43.31 4.62 -17.14
C PRO A 43 -43.48 4.36 -18.68
N HIS A 44 -43.02 3.16 -19.13
CA HIS A 44 -43.39 2.35 -20.35
C HIS A 44 -42.45 2.43 -21.58
N SER A 45 -42.16 1.39 -22.37
CA SER A 45 -42.45 -0.07 -22.39
C SER A 45 -41.54 -0.78 -23.44
N GLN A 46 -41.35 -2.10 -23.26
CA GLN A 46 -41.22 -3.25 -24.21
C GLN A 46 -40.75 -3.00 -25.68
N THR A 47 -39.90 -3.83 -26.32
CA THR A 47 -40.18 -5.23 -26.75
C THR A 47 -38.92 -5.97 -27.29
N ASN A 48 -39.03 -7.30 -27.33
CA ASN A 48 -38.11 -8.34 -27.84
C ASN A 48 -37.74 -8.23 -29.33
N GLU A 49 -36.61 -8.83 -29.74
CA GLU A 49 -36.60 -9.94 -30.72
C GLU A 49 -35.25 -10.68 -30.85
N THR A 50 -35.36 -12.01 -30.93
CA THR A 50 -34.33 -13.06 -31.07
C THR A 50 -33.93 -13.33 -32.52
N ARG A 51 -32.64 -13.68 -32.77
CA ARG A 51 -32.26 -14.58 -33.88
C ARG A 51 -30.86 -15.21 -33.72
N THR A 52 -30.82 -16.54 -33.66
CA THR A 52 -29.66 -17.44 -33.86
C THR A 52 -29.97 -18.35 -35.07
N PRO A 53 -29.12 -19.30 -35.50
CA PRO A 53 -27.72 -19.18 -35.96
C PRO A 53 -27.55 -19.85 -37.35
N LYS A 54 -26.36 -19.76 -37.98
CA LYS A 54 -26.00 -20.65 -39.10
C LYS A 54 -24.53 -21.11 -39.03
N ASN A 55 -24.38 -22.42 -38.89
CA ASN A 55 -23.18 -23.21 -39.20
C ASN A 55 -23.02 -23.40 -40.71
N LEU A 56 -21.77 -23.52 -41.18
CA LEU A 56 -21.28 -24.66 -41.99
C LEU A 56 -19.75 -24.53 -42.26
N SER A 57 -19.08 -25.66 -42.05
CA SER A 57 -17.65 -26.03 -42.08
C SER A 57 -17.10 -26.32 -43.51
N PRO A 58 -15.96 -27.03 -43.71
CA PRO A 58 -14.56 -26.76 -43.32
C PRO A 58 -13.60 -26.82 -44.55
N GLU A 59 -12.43 -26.19 -44.49
CA GLU A 59 -11.39 -26.37 -45.52
C GLU A 59 -10.06 -26.86 -44.92
N LYS A 60 -9.50 -27.89 -45.57
CA LYS A 60 -8.25 -28.59 -45.23
C LYS A 60 -7.06 -27.94 -45.95
N THR A 61 -5.86 -28.34 -45.52
CA THR A 61 -4.50 -28.09 -46.05
C THR A 61 -3.80 -26.91 -45.34
N SER A 62 -2.56 -26.97 -44.87
CA SER A 62 -1.44 -27.89 -45.06
C SER A 62 -0.52 -27.81 -43.83
N ARG A 63 0.12 -28.93 -43.45
CA ARG A 63 1.16 -28.93 -42.40
C ARG A 63 2.48 -28.43 -42.99
N SER A 64 2.90 -27.24 -42.60
CA SER A 64 4.31 -26.84 -42.64
C SER A 64 4.89 -26.98 -41.24
N ASN A 65 6.00 -27.72 -41.13
CA ASN A 65 6.82 -27.73 -39.93
C ASN A 65 7.54 -26.38 -39.83
N SER A 66 6.91 -25.41 -39.19
CA SER A 66 7.63 -24.27 -38.60
C SER A 66 8.08 -24.70 -37.21
N THR A 67 9.37 -24.58 -36.95
CA THR A 67 9.91 -24.50 -35.59
C THR A 67 9.18 -23.37 -34.88
N SER A 68 8.18 -23.73 -34.10
CA SER A 68 7.45 -22.83 -33.21
C SER A 68 8.45 -22.26 -32.22
N THR A 69 8.95 -21.06 -32.52
CA THR A 69 9.32 -20.13 -31.47
C THR A 69 8.05 -19.98 -30.64
N VAL A 70 8.04 -20.58 -29.45
CA VAL A 70 7.01 -20.33 -28.44
C VAL A 70 6.81 -18.81 -28.43
N PRO A 71 5.60 -18.29 -28.69
CA PRO A 71 5.35 -16.88 -28.53
C PRO A 71 5.79 -16.56 -27.11
N THR A 72 6.74 -15.65 -26.94
CA THR A 72 6.91 -15.00 -25.65
C THR A 72 5.57 -14.34 -25.39
N SER A 73 4.67 -15.04 -24.68
CA SER A 73 3.55 -14.43 -24.00
C SER A 73 4.13 -13.19 -23.35
N ASN A 74 3.56 -12.00 -23.58
CA ASN A 74 3.98 -10.82 -22.84
C ASN A 74 3.96 -11.19 -21.36
N ILE A 75 5.14 -11.40 -20.78
CA ILE A 75 5.23 -11.85 -19.40
C ILE A 75 5.08 -10.56 -18.59
N GLY A 76 4.03 -10.46 -17.80
CA GLY A 76 3.67 -9.25 -17.08
C GLY A 76 4.76 -8.76 -16.14
N LYS A 77 4.89 -7.44 -16.03
CA LYS A 77 5.69 -6.79 -15.00
C LYS A 77 4.98 -6.83 -13.66
N LEU A 78 5.72 -6.58 -12.58
CA LEU A 78 5.17 -6.35 -11.26
C LEU A 78 5.45 -4.92 -10.82
N PHE A 79 4.40 -4.16 -10.55
CA PHE A 79 4.47 -2.80 -10.06
C PHE A 79 4.10 -2.71 -8.57
N ALA A 80 4.51 -1.63 -7.91
CA ALA A 80 4.10 -1.31 -6.56
C ALA A 80 3.89 0.18 -6.34
N ILE A 81 2.97 0.50 -5.44
CA ILE A 81 2.72 1.83 -4.90
C ILE A 81 2.11 1.73 -3.50
N SER A 82 2.29 2.76 -2.68
CA SER A 82 1.69 2.90 -1.35
C SER A 82 1.32 4.35 -1.09
N ASP A 83 0.71 4.62 0.06
CA ASP A 83 0.48 5.98 0.56
C ASP A 83 -0.35 6.81 -0.44
N LEU A 84 -1.41 6.20 -0.98
CA LEU A 84 -2.32 6.88 -1.90
C LEU A 84 -3.11 7.97 -1.19
N HIS A 85 -3.40 7.83 0.10
CA HIS A 85 -4.11 8.83 0.91
C HIS A 85 -5.35 9.41 0.20
N LEU A 86 -6.27 8.53 -0.20
CA LEU A 86 -7.42 8.90 -1.05
C LEU A 86 -8.45 9.81 -0.35
N SER A 87 -8.30 10.09 0.95
CA SER A 87 -9.04 11.18 1.61
C SER A 87 -8.75 12.55 1.00
N PHE A 88 -7.59 12.73 0.35
CA PHE A 88 -7.30 13.92 -0.42
C PHE A 88 -7.92 13.83 -1.81
N GLY A 89 -8.89 14.70 -2.09
CA GLY A 89 -9.57 14.73 -3.40
C GLY A 89 -8.64 14.92 -4.61
N SER A 90 -7.46 15.53 -4.44
CA SER A 90 -6.42 15.59 -5.46
C SER A 90 -5.76 14.24 -5.71
N ASN A 91 -5.49 13.45 -4.66
CA ASN A 91 -4.94 12.10 -4.79
C ASN A 91 -5.98 11.17 -5.43
N CYS A 92 -7.26 11.29 -5.08
CA CYS A 92 -8.36 10.60 -5.77
C CYS A 92 -8.37 10.87 -7.28
N LYS A 93 -8.24 12.13 -7.69
CA LYS A 93 -8.19 12.50 -9.12
C LYS A 93 -6.97 11.91 -9.80
N PHE A 94 -5.82 11.99 -9.14
CA PHE A 94 -4.56 11.45 -9.65
C PHE A 94 -4.63 9.92 -9.83
N TRP A 95 -5.24 9.21 -8.88
CA TRP A 95 -5.50 7.76 -8.98
C TRP A 95 -6.51 7.39 -10.07
N ALA A 96 -7.42 8.29 -10.43
CA ALA A 96 -8.39 8.05 -11.49
C ALA A 96 -7.76 8.02 -12.90
N ASP A 97 -6.55 8.55 -13.06
CA ASP A 97 -5.78 8.56 -14.31
C ASP A 97 -4.94 7.28 -14.52
N LEU A 98 -5.15 6.25 -13.69
CA LEU A 98 -4.46 4.96 -13.81
C LEU A 98 -4.75 4.30 -15.16
N GLU A 99 -3.69 3.97 -15.90
CA GLU A 99 -3.77 3.32 -17.21
C GLU A 99 -3.97 1.81 -17.10
N SER A 100 -4.35 1.16 -18.21
CA SER A 100 -4.58 -0.28 -18.26
C SER A 100 -3.27 -1.07 -18.44
N HIS A 101 -3.09 -2.06 -17.57
CA HIS A 101 -1.95 -2.95 -17.47
C HIS A 101 -2.42 -4.43 -17.42
N PRO A 102 -3.11 -4.92 -18.48
CA PRO A 102 -3.87 -6.17 -18.43
C PRO A 102 -3.02 -7.44 -18.24
N ASP A 103 -1.71 -7.35 -18.47
CA ASP A 103 -0.76 -8.45 -18.26
C ASP A 103 -0.01 -8.33 -16.93
N ASP A 104 -0.01 -7.16 -16.28
CA ASP A 104 0.87 -6.84 -15.16
C ASP A 104 0.20 -7.07 -13.80
N GLY A 105 1.03 -7.18 -12.75
CA GLY A 105 0.62 -7.23 -11.36
C GLY A 105 0.83 -5.90 -10.64
N LEU A 106 0.01 -5.62 -9.62
CA LEU A 106 0.14 -4.42 -8.77
C LEU A 106 0.13 -4.76 -7.28
N ILE A 107 1.13 -4.23 -6.56
CA ILE A 107 1.19 -4.25 -5.10
C ILE A 107 0.76 -2.89 -4.53
N LEU A 108 -0.20 -2.92 -3.61
CA LEU A 108 -0.69 -1.79 -2.83
C LEU A 108 -0.16 -1.89 -1.38
N ALA A 109 0.97 -1.25 -1.08
CA ALA A 109 1.70 -1.43 0.19
C ALA A 109 1.25 -0.46 1.33
N GLY A 110 -0.06 -0.40 1.56
CA GLY A 110 -0.69 0.32 2.68
C GLY A 110 -0.90 1.82 2.45
N ASP A 111 -1.62 2.44 3.39
CA ASP A 111 -2.03 3.85 3.39
C ASP A 111 -2.81 4.26 2.12
N ILE A 112 -3.77 3.43 1.74
CA ILE A 112 -4.75 3.72 0.68
C ILE A 112 -5.70 4.83 1.13
N GLY A 113 -6.16 4.78 2.38
CA GLY A 113 -7.06 5.76 2.98
C GLY A 113 -7.74 5.20 4.23
N GLU A 114 -8.54 6.01 4.90
CA GLU A 114 -9.02 5.71 6.26
C GLU A 114 -10.38 4.99 6.32
N THR A 115 -11.12 4.99 5.21
CA THR A 115 -12.53 4.56 5.14
C THR A 115 -12.69 3.40 4.16
N GLU A 116 -13.81 2.67 4.27
CA GLU A 116 -14.15 1.64 3.32
C GLU A 116 -14.29 2.17 1.88
N ASP A 117 -14.83 3.38 1.69
CA ASP A 117 -15.05 3.98 0.38
C ASP A 117 -13.72 4.21 -0.36
N HIS A 118 -12.67 4.59 0.36
CA HIS A 118 -11.32 4.73 -0.19
C HIS A 118 -10.76 3.38 -0.65
N LEU A 119 -10.93 2.33 0.15
CA LEU A 119 -10.49 0.98 -0.19
C LEU A 119 -11.26 0.43 -1.40
N GLU A 120 -12.59 0.58 -1.41
CA GLU A 120 -13.44 0.16 -2.54
C GLU A 120 -13.04 0.89 -3.83
N LEU A 121 -12.78 2.21 -3.77
CA LEU A 121 -12.28 2.99 -4.91
C LEU A 121 -10.92 2.50 -5.40
N ALA A 122 -9.97 2.29 -4.49
CA ALA A 122 -8.63 1.83 -4.84
C ALA A 122 -8.64 0.45 -5.49
N PHE A 123 -9.29 -0.52 -4.82
CA PHE A 123 -9.31 -1.91 -5.26
C PHE A 123 -10.11 -2.08 -6.55
N SER A 124 -11.25 -1.41 -6.72
CA SER A 124 -12.02 -1.46 -7.96
C SER A 124 -11.25 -0.91 -9.16
N SER A 125 -10.51 0.20 -8.97
CA SER A 125 -9.66 0.74 -10.03
C SER A 125 -8.48 -0.18 -10.31
N ALA A 126 -7.77 -0.66 -9.28
CA ALA A 126 -6.60 -1.52 -9.44
C ALA A 126 -6.94 -2.81 -10.19
N THR A 127 -8.02 -3.50 -9.81
CA THR A 127 -8.39 -4.79 -10.41
C THR A 127 -9.06 -4.66 -11.77
N LYS A 128 -9.53 -3.46 -12.13
CA LYS A 128 -9.95 -3.13 -13.50
C LYS A 128 -8.76 -2.97 -14.44
N HIS A 129 -7.62 -2.49 -13.93
CA HIS A 129 -6.46 -2.14 -14.75
C HIS A 129 -5.37 -3.19 -14.73
N PHE A 130 -5.20 -3.97 -13.66
CA PHE A 130 -4.14 -4.97 -13.48
C PHE A 130 -4.70 -6.39 -13.40
N ASN A 131 -3.91 -7.37 -13.86
CA ASN A 131 -4.28 -8.79 -13.88
C ASN A 131 -4.39 -9.39 -12.48
N GLN A 132 -3.46 -9.04 -11.58
CA GLN A 132 -3.42 -9.53 -10.21
C GLN A 132 -3.00 -8.40 -9.27
N VAL A 133 -3.74 -8.26 -8.17
CA VAL A 133 -3.48 -7.21 -7.18
C VAL A 133 -3.23 -7.83 -5.81
N TRP A 134 -2.23 -7.31 -5.11
CA TRP A 134 -1.91 -7.61 -3.72
C TRP A 134 -2.02 -6.35 -2.86
N TRP A 135 -2.37 -6.51 -1.60
CA TRP A 135 -2.45 -5.42 -0.64
C TRP A 135 -1.95 -5.84 0.74
N CYS A 136 -1.36 -4.90 1.47
CA CYS A 136 -1.18 -4.98 2.92
C CYS A 136 -1.65 -3.67 3.57
N PRO A 137 -2.13 -3.69 4.84
CA PRO A 137 -2.60 -2.48 5.51
C PRO A 137 -1.46 -1.54 5.89
N GLY A 138 -1.72 -0.23 5.86
CA GLY A 138 -0.93 0.79 6.55
C GLY A 138 -1.58 1.23 7.86
N ASN A 139 -1.07 2.29 8.49
CA ASN A 139 -1.66 2.82 9.73
C ASN A 139 -2.99 3.54 9.45
N HIS A 140 -3.14 4.18 8.28
CA HIS A 140 -4.33 4.96 7.96
C HIS A 140 -5.58 4.07 7.80
N GLU A 141 -5.46 2.88 7.22
CA GLU A 141 -6.56 1.91 7.17
C GLU A 141 -7.01 1.46 8.56
N LEU A 142 -6.16 1.58 9.58
CA LEU A 142 -6.44 1.15 10.95
C LEU A 142 -6.97 2.28 11.84
N TYR A 143 -7.10 3.51 11.32
CA TYR A 143 -7.62 4.64 12.08
C TYR A 143 -9.13 4.55 12.31
N SER A 144 -9.56 4.52 13.57
CA SER A 144 -10.99 4.65 13.91
C SER A 144 -11.41 6.12 13.89
N VAL A 145 -11.66 6.66 12.69
CA VAL A 145 -12.08 8.05 12.50
C VAL A 145 -13.51 8.26 13.05
N PRO A 146 -13.72 9.20 14.00
CA PRO A 146 -15.05 9.50 14.52
C PRO A 146 -16.02 9.94 13.43
N LYS A 147 -17.28 9.48 13.50
CA LYS A 147 -18.35 9.85 12.54
C LYS A 147 -18.55 11.34 12.36
N SER A 148 -18.31 12.13 13.41
CA SER A 148 -18.43 13.59 13.35
C SER A 148 -17.42 14.27 12.43
N LEU A 149 -16.40 13.53 11.98
CA LEU A 149 -15.30 14.01 11.17
C LEU A 149 -15.29 13.35 9.78
N THR A 150 -16.31 12.56 9.43
CA THR A 150 -16.42 11.90 8.12
C THR A 150 -17.62 12.43 7.35
N ILE A 151 -17.41 12.89 6.10
CA ILE A 151 -18.48 13.44 5.24
C ILE A 151 -19.46 12.33 4.80
N THR A 152 -18.97 11.09 4.64
CA THR A 152 -19.82 9.91 4.40
C THR A 152 -20.01 9.14 5.69
N ALA A 153 -21.17 8.50 5.85
CA ALA A 153 -21.44 7.64 6.99
C ALA A 153 -20.61 6.35 6.87
N SER A 154 -19.34 6.39 7.34
CA SER A 154 -18.52 5.18 7.38
C SER A 154 -19.16 4.15 8.33
N ARG A 155 -19.48 2.99 7.77
CA ARG A 155 -19.98 1.80 8.45
C ARG A 155 -18.92 1.25 9.42
N ASN A 156 -17.64 1.46 9.13
CA ASN A 156 -16.53 0.97 9.95
C ASN A 156 -16.00 1.96 10.99
N SER A 157 -16.56 3.16 11.09
CA SER A 157 -16.17 4.18 12.09
C SER A 157 -16.23 3.71 13.56
N ALA A 158 -16.97 2.65 13.87
CA ALA A 158 -17.03 2.05 15.20
C ALA A 158 -16.01 0.92 15.41
N LEU A 159 -15.44 0.36 14.34
CA LEU A 159 -14.47 -0.73 14.42
C LEU A 159 -13.11 -0.22 14.87
N ARG A 160 -12.38 -1.09 15.57
CA ARG A 160 -11.07 -0.81 16.17
C ARG A 160 -10.16 -2.02 16.03
N GLY A 161 -8.85 -1.77 16.04
CA GLY A 161 -7.81 -2.80 16.08
C GLY A 161 -8.02 -3.92 15.08
N GLU A 162 -7.91 -5.17 15.55
CA GLU A 162 -8.00 -6.37 14.72
C GLU A 162 -9.34 -6.47 13.98
N ALA A 163 -10.46 -6.04 14.60
CA ALA A 163 -11.76 -6.05 13.93
C ALA A 163 -11.82 -5.07 12.75
N LYS A 164 -11.17 -3.89 12.88
CA LYS A 164 -11.05 -2.94 11.76
C LYS A 164 -10.15 -3.49 10.66
N TYR A 165 -9.03 -4.10 11.03
CA TYR A 165 -8.15 -4.78 10.07
C TYR A 165 -8.89 -5.85 9.26
N MET A 166 -9.67 -6.71 9.93
CA MET A 166 -10.42 -7.77 9.24
C MET A 166 -11.52 -7.22 8.34
N ASP A 167 -12.14 -6.08 8.67
CA ASP A 167 -13.06 -5.39 7.75
C ASP A 167 -12.36 -4.95 6.45
N CYS A 168 -11.13 -4.42 6.54
CA CYS A 168 -10.32 -4.11 5.36
C CYS A 168 -10.01 -5.35 4.51
N VAL A 169 -9.69 -6.48 5.15
CA VAL A 169 -9.46 -7.77 4.47
C VAL A 169 -10.72 -8.23 3.73
N GLU A 170 -11.89 -8.13 4.35
CA GLU A 170 -13.16 -8.51 3.71
C GLU A 170 -13.51 -7.57 2.53
N ILE A 171 -13.18 -6.28 2.63
CA ILE A 171 -13.30 -5.36 1.49
C ILE A 171 -12.39 -5.80 0.34
N ALA A 172 -11.11 -6.07 0.59
CA ALA A 172 -10.15 -6.51 -0.42
C ALA A 172 -10.59 -7.81 -1.12
N ARG A 173 -11.09 -8.79 -0.36
CA ARG A 173 -11.61 -10.07 -0.89
C ARG A 173 -12.78 -9.91 -1.85
N ARG A 174 -13.68 -8.93 -1.64
CA ARG A 174 -14.78 -8.63 -2.57
C ARG A 174 -14.29 -8.22 -3.97
N TYR A 175 -13.07 -7.69 -4.05
CA TYR A 175 -12.42 -7.31 -5.31
C TYR A 175 -11.37 -8.32 -5.77
N GLN A 176 -11.23 -9.48 -5.10
CA GLN A 176 -10.21 -10.49 -5.41
C GLN A 176 -8.77 -9.98 -5.26
N VAL A 177 -8.57 -8.97 -4.41
CA VAL A 177 -7.23 -8.49 -4.03
C VAL A 177 -6.66 -9.45 -2.98
N LEU A 178 -5.44 -9.94 -3.20
CA LEU A 178 -4.77 -10.85 -2.28
C LEU A 178 -4.23 -10.09 -1.06
N THR A 179 -4.51 -10.61 0.13
CA THR A 179 -4.24 -9.94 1.41
C THR A 179 -3.19 -10.70 2.23
N PRO A 180 -2.71 -10.14 3.36
CA PRO A 180 -1.81 -10.86 4.25
C PRO A 180 -2.44 -12.12 4.89
N GLU A 181 -3.77 -12.24 4.86
CA GLU A 181 -4.49 -13.38 5.43
C GLU A 181 -4.63 -14.56 4.46
N ASP A 182 -4.42 -14.34 3.15
CA ASP A 182 -4.54 -15.37 2.13
C ASP A 182 -3.20 -16.09 1.89
N ASP A 183 -3.22 -17.25 1.23
CA ASP A 183 -1.98 -17.94 0.87
C ASP A 183 -1.10 -17.08 -0.04
N PHE A 184 0.22 -17.17 0.13
CA PHE A 184 1.15 -16.45 -0.74
C PHE A 184 1.15 -17.04 -2.14
N VAL A 185 1.18 -16.18 -3.15
CA VAL A 185 1.02 -16.57 -4.55
C VAL A 185 2.29 -16.30 -5.33
N ILE A 186 2.67 -17.26 -6.18
CA ILE A 186 3.78 -17.10 -7.12
C ILE A 186 3.32 -16.24 -8.29
N TRP A 187 3.99 -15.11 -8.49
CA TRP A 187 3.91 -14.31 -9.70
C TRP A 187 4.88 -14.85 -10.75
N ASN A 188 4.36 -15.38 -11.85
CA ASN A 188 5.14 -15.87 -12.99
C ASN A 188 5.34 -14.76 -14.03
N GLY A 189 5.99 -13.69 -13.59
CA GLY A 189 6.21 -12.47 -14.36
C GLY A 189 7.57 -12.37 -15.05
N ASP A 190 7.77 -11.24 -15.73
CA ASP A 190 9.09 -10.83 -16.20
C ASP A 190 10.04 -10.68 -15.00
N GLY A 191 11.29 -11.10 -15.16
CA GLY A 191 12.27 -11.22 -14.07
C GLY A 191 12.21 -12.53 -13.26
N GLY A 192 11.36 -13.49 -13.67
CA GLY A 192 11.28 -14.85 -13.13
C GLY A 192 10.19 -15.05 -12.07
N PRO A 193 9.95 -16.30 -11.61
CA PRO A 193 8.97 -16.58 -10.58
C PRO A 193 9.35 -15.89 -9.27
N LEU A 194 8.39 -15.20 -8.66
CA LEU A 194 8.54 -14.51 -7.38
C LEU A 194 7.38 -14.91 -6.47
N LEU A 195 7.69 -15.30 -5.23
CA LEU A 195 6.65 -15.52 -4.23
C LEU A 195 6.28 -14.17 -3.59
N ILE A 196 5.08 -13.67 -3.87
CA ILE A 196 4.63 -12.38 -3.34
C ILE A 196 4.03 -12.61 -1.95
N THR A 197 4.60 -11.93 -0.96
CA THR A 197 4.31 -12.17 0.45
C THR A 197 3.86 -10.88 1.16
N PRO A 198 2.57 -10.48 1.01
CA PRO A 198 2.00 -9.40 1.81
C PRO A 198 1.96 -9.80 3.27
N ILE A 199 2.52 -8.95 4.14
CA ILE A 199 2.54 -9.13 5.58
C ILE A 199 2.04 -7.88 6.28
N PHE A 200 1.79 -7.99 7.59
CA PHE A 200 1.39 -6.87 8.43
C PHE A 200 2.12 -6.97 9.77
N THR A 201 3.02 -6.03 10.08
CA THR A 201 3.83 -6.09 11.32
C THR A 201 3.47 -5.04 12.36
N LEU A 202 2.88 -3.90 11.96
CA LEU A 202 2.81 -2.71 12.81
C LEU A 202 4.22 -2.29 13.30
N TYR A 203 4.32 -1.70 14.49
CA TYR A 203 5.55 -1.27 15.15
C TYR A 203 5.48 -1.47 16.67
N ASP A 204 6.63 -1.50 17.33
CA ASP A 204 6.76 -1.73 18.78
C ASP A 204 7.65 -0.69 19.49
N TYR A 205 7.88 0.47 18.86
CA TYR A 205 8.71 1.56 19.35
C TYR A 205 10.21 1.26 19.44
N SER A 206 10.65 0.05 19.05
CA SER A 206 12.05 -0.37 19.19
C SER A 206 13.03 0.32 18.25
N PHE A 207 12.55 1.07 17.26
CA PHE A 207 13.42 1.93 16.44
C PHE A 207 13.94 3.18 17.18
N ALA A 208 13.51 3.42 18.42
CA ALA A 208 14.16 4.37 19.32
C ALA A 208 15.67 4.04 19.51
N PRO A 209 16.51 5.02 19.88
CA PRO A 209 17.87 4.75 20.34
C PRO A 209 17.91 3.76 21.52
N ASP A 210 19.02 3.02 21.66
CA ASP A 210 19.14 1.94 22.68
C ASP A 210 19.05 2.48 24.11
N GLU A 211 19.48 3.72 24.30
CA GLU A 211 19.43 4.45 25.56
C GLU A 211 18.02 4.93 25.95
N VAL A 212 17.03 4.88 25.04
CA VAL A 212 15.65 5.28 25.31
C VAL A 212 14.83 4.06 25.69
N PRO A 213 14.31 3.96 26.92
CA PRO A 213 13.43 2.86 27.32
C PRO A 213 12.18 2.80 26.44
N LEU A 214 11.75 1.61 26.01
CA LEU A 214 10.59 1.45 25.12
C LEU A 214 9.31 2.12 25.66
N GLY A 215 9.07 2.03 26.98
CA GLY A 215 7.93 2.66 27.64
C GLY A 215 7.98 4.20 27.66
N GLU A 216 9.14 4.79 27.38
CA GLU A 216 9.38 6.23 27.35
C GLU A 216 9.53 6.77 25.92
N ALA A 217 9.55 5.93 24.90
CA ALA A 217 9.81 6.31 23.51
C ALA A 217 8.87 7.42 23.00
N VAL A 218 7.57 7.33 23.31
CA VAL A 218 6.59 8.37 22.93
C VAL A 218 6.86 9.68 23.68
N SER A 219 7.18 9.62 24.97
CA SER A 219 7.53 10.81 25.76
C SER A 219 8.81 11.47 25.22
N TRP A 220 9.81 10.65 24.87
CA TRP A 220 11.03 11.10 24.20
C TRP A 220 10.74 11.81 22.87
N ALA A 221 9.84 11.29 22.03
CA ALA A 221 9.47 12.01 20.80
C ALA A 221 8.74 13.33 21.09
N LYS A 222 7.86 13.35 22.10
CA LYS A 222 7.09 14.54 22.52
C LYS A 222 7.94 15.70 23.02
N GLU A 223 9.14 15.45 23.54
CA GLU A 223 10.08 16.52 23.92
C GLU A 223 10.40 17.46 22.75
N LEU A 224 10.29 16.98 21.50
CA LEU A 224 10.46 17.79 20.29
C LEU A 224 9.12 18.16 19.63
N GLY A 225 7.99 17.98 20.32
CA GLY A 225 6.65 18.23 19.78
C GLY A 225 6.21 17.22 18.71
N ILE A 226 6.83 16.03 18.65
CA ILE A 226 6.51 14.99 17.66
C ILE A 226 5.62 13.93 18.32
N GLU A 227 4.43 13.73 17.77
CA GLU A 227 3.50 12.66 18.15
C GLU A 227 2.74 12.19 16.90
N ALA A 228 2.74 10.88 16.64
CA ALA A 228 1.95 10.30 15.55
C ALA A 228 0.44 10.31 15.87
N THR A 229 -0.38 10.49 14.83
CA THR A 229 -1.85 10.42 14.96
C THR A 229 -2.33 9.04 15.44
N ASP A 230 -1.55 8.00 15.16
CA ASP A 230 -1.73 6.63 15.66
C ASP A 230 -1.94 6.54 17.18
N GLU A 231 -1.36 7.46 17.98
CA GLU A 231 -1.55 7.45 19.43
C GLU A 231 -2.98 7.75 19.86
N LYS A 232 -3.79 8.31 18.94
CA LYS A 232 -5.19 8.68 19.19
C LYS A 232 -6.16 7.80 18.41
N LEU A 233 -5.82 7.46 17.17
CA LEU A 233 -6.76 6.83 16.23
C LEU A 233 -6.48 5.35 15.95
N LEU A 234 -5.25 4.87 16.16
CA LEU A 234 -4.90 3.46 15.95
C LEU A 234 -5.02 2.73 17.28
N HIS A 235 -6.17 2.11 17.48
CA HIS A 235 -6.45 1.33 18.68
C HIS A 235 -5.96 -0.12 18.52
N PRO A 236 -5.29 -0.69 19.54
CA PRO A 236 -4.68 -2.01 19.43
C PRO A 236 -5.60 -3.17 19.81
N ASP A 237 -6.91 -2.96 19.96
CA ASP A 237 -7.85 -4.00 20.40
C ASP A 237 -7.71 -5.29 19.57
N PRO A 238 -7.71 -6.50 20.18
CA PRO A 238 -7.91 -6.80 21.61
C PRO A 238 -6.62 -6.77 22.46
N TYR A 239 -5.48 -6.40 21.87
CA TYR A 239 -4.19 -6.35 22.55
C TYR A 239 -4.12 -5.15 23.49
N LYS A 240 -3.30 -5.22 24.55
CA LYS A 240 -3.22 -4.13 25.54
C LYS A 240 -2.45 -2.92 25.01
N SER A 241 -1.62 -3.12 23.99
CA SER A 241 -0.81 -2.07 23.39
C SER A 241 -0.48 -2.39 21.93
N LYS A 242 -0.09 -1.36 21.16
CA LYS A 242 0.39 -1.52 19.78
C LYS A 242 1.64 -2.41 19.74
N ALA A 243 2.52 -2.33 20.74
CA ALA A 243 3.69 -3.20 20.84
C ALA A 243 3.33 -4.69 21.08
N GLU A 244 2.30 -4.98 21.88
CA GLU A 244 1.80 -6.34 22.05
C GLU A 244 1.18 -6.87 20.74
N TRP A 245 0.38 -6.05 20.05
CA TRP A 245 -0.19 -6.43 18.75
C TRP A 245 0.90 -6.69 17.70
N CYS A 246 1.88 -5.78 17.58
CA CYS A 246 3.06 -5.95 16.75
C CYS A 246 3.77 -7.27 17.06
N SER A 247 3.96 -7.62 18.34
CA SER A 247 4.61 -8.88 18.70
C SER A 247 3.82 -10.11 18.25
N ALA A 248 2.49 -10.09 18.35
CA ALA A 248 1.64 -11.18 17.86
C ALA A 248 1.70 -11.31 16.33
N LEU A 249 1.62 -10.17 15.63
CA LEU A 249 1.75 -10.09 14.17
C LEU A 249 3.11 -10.60 13.68
N VAL A 250 4.21 -10.14 14.28
CA VAL A 250 5.56 -10.61 13.98
C VAL A 250 5.65 -12.13 14.14
N SER A 251 5.15 -12.69 15.24
CA SER A 251 5.17 -14.15 15.45
C SER A 251 4.36 -14.90 14.39
N LYS A 252 3.20 -14.36 13.99
CA LYS A 252 2.35 -14.96 12.95
C LYS A 252 3.04 -14.98 11.60
N PHE A 253 3.58 -13.84 11.16
CA PHE A 253 4.19 -13.72 9.84
C PHE A 253 5.58 -14.35 9.75
N ASP A 254 6.32 -14.42 10.86
CA ASP A 254 7.55 -15.21 10.98
C ASP A 254 7.28 -16.68 10.60
N GLN A 255 6.28 -17.30 11.22
CA GLN A 255 5.89 -18.69 10.95
C GLN A 255 5.37 -18.87 9.52
N LYS A 256 4.58 -17.91 9.01
CA LYS A 256 4.03 -17.97 7.65
C LYS A 256 5.11 -17.87 6.58
N LEU A 257 6.07 -16.94 6.74
CA LEU A 257 7.21 -16.79 5.82
C LEU A 257 8.14 -18.00 5.89
N ASP A 258 8.42 -18.51 7.07
CA ASP A 258 9.22 -19.72 7.28
C ASP A 258 8.60 -20.95 6.58
N GLN A 259 7.28 -21.12 6.71
CA GLN A 259 6.56 -22.16 5.98
C GLN A 259 6.61 -21.93 4.46
N ALA A 260 6.41 -20.70 4.00
CA ALA A 260 6.44 -20.36 2.59
C ALA A 260 7.78 -20.66 1.91
N VAL A 261 8.89 -20.38 2.60
CA VAL A 261 10.25 -20.71 2.14
C VAL A 261 10.46 -22.22 2.09
N ARG A 262 9.97 -22.98 3.08
CA ARG A 262 10.03 -24.45 3.05
C ARG A 262 9.28 -25.06 1.87
N ASP A 263 8.10 -24.52 1.57
CA ASP A 263 7.24 -25.04 0.50
C ASP A 263 7.75 -24.61 -0.90
N ASN A 264 8.54 -23.54 -0.99
CA ASN A 264 9.04 -22.97 -2.24
C ASN A 264 10.56 -22.66 -2.19
N PRO A 265 11.43 -23.66 -1.97
CA PRO A 265 12.84 -23.44 -1.66
C PRO A 265 13.64 -22.72 -2.77
N ASP A 266 13.19 -22.83 -4.02
CA ASP A 266 13.87 -22.27 -5.20
C ASP A 266 13.23 -20.96 -5.70
N VAL A 267 12.20 -20.45 -5.03
CA VAL A 267 11.48 -19.24 -5.44
C VAL A 267 11.82 -18.09 -4.48
N PRO A 268 12.50 -17.03 -4.93
CA PRO A 268 12.81 -15.91 -4.05
C PRO A 268 11.55 -15.11 -3.69
N LEU A 269 11.56 -14.55 -2.49
CA LEU A 269 10.42 -13.77 -1.97
C LEU A 269 10.47 -12.31 -2.41
N VAL A 270 9.27 -11.75 -2.59
CA VAL A 270 9.00 -10.31 -2.49
C VAL A 270 8.22 -10.10 -1.21
N ILE A 271 8.86 -9.55 -0.18
CA ILE A 271 8.19 -9.24 1.10
C ILE A 271 7.56 -7.86 0.98
N VAL A 272 6.25 -7.78 1.19
CA VAL A 272 5.50 -6.53 1.11
C VAL A 272 4.96 -6.19 2.49
N ASN A 273 5.34 -5.05 3.04
CA ASN A 273 4.85 -4.57 4.33
C ASN A 273 4.76 -3.05 4.28
N HIS A 274 3.77 -2.43 4.91
CA HIS A 274 3.72 -0.97 4.92
C HIS A 274 4.90 -0.36 5.69
N TRP A 275 5.19 -0.88 6.89
CA TRP A 275 6.31 -0.44 7.71
C TRP A 275 7.67 -0.97 7.21
N PRO A 276 8.71 -0.13 7.16
CA PRO A 276 10.09 -0.56 6.97
C PRO A 276 10.50 -1.73 7.86
N LEU A 277 11.08 -2.79 7.26
CA LEU A 277 11.56 -3.97 8.00
C LEU A 277 12.94 -3.77 8.65
N ARG A 278 13.61 -2.65 8.34
CA ARG A 278 14.93 -2.34 8.90
C ARG A 278 15.04 -0.89 9.30
N ARG A 279 15.61 -0.65 10.48
CA ARG A 279 15.81 0.71 10.99
C ARG A 279 16.71 1.57 10.09
N ASP A 280 17.77 0.99 9.53
CA ASP A 280 18.72 1.70 8.65
C ASP A 280 18.13 2.09 7.29
N THR A 281 17.00 1.49 6.91
CA THR A 281 16.19 1.91 5.76
C THR A 281 15.29 3.12 6.04
N VAL A 282 15.26 3.61 7.29
CA VAL A 282 14.48 4.80 7.67
C VAL A 282 15.43 5.99 7.85
N ARG A 283 15.27 7.02 7.00
CA ARG A 283 16.07 8.27 7.09
C ARG A 283 15.16 9.48 7.13
N LEU A 284 14.76 9.86 8.34
CA LEU A 284 13.88 11.00 8.62
C LEU A 284 14.72 12.23 8.97
N PHE A 285 14.75 13.22 8.08
CA PHE A 285 15.63 14.39 8.24
C PHE A 285 15.02 15.50 9.08
N GLN A 286 13.73 15.78 8.90
CA GLN A 286 13.06 16.86 9.62
C GLN A 286 12.53 16.43 10.98
N TYR A 287 12.02 15.19 11.09
CA TYR A 287 11.38 14.67 12.29
C TYR A 287 12.02 13.34 12.71
N PRO A 288 13.31 13.33 13.10
CA PRO A 288 14.06 12.09 13.34
C PRO A 288 13.45 11.23 14.46
N ARG A 289 12.79 11.83 15.46
CA ARG A 289 12.15 11.08 16.56
C ARG A 289 10.84 10.39 16.14
N PHE A 290 10.29 10.69 14.96
CA PHE A 290 9.14 9.96 14.42
C PHE A 290 9.47 8.48 14.10
N ILE A 291 10.76 8.13 14.04
CA ILE A 291 11.24 6.78 13.72
C ILE A 291 10.64 5.67 14.60
N ILE A 292 10.17 5.97 15.81
CA ILE A 292 9.62 4.98 16.74
C ILE A 292 8.29 4.37 16.24
N TRP A 293 7.58 5.06 15.35
CA TRP A 293 6.35 4.57 14.73
C TRP A 293 6.60 3.84 13.40
N CYS A 294 7.86 3.68 12.99
CA CYS A 294 8.21 3.23 11.64
C CYS A 294 8.52 1.73 11.51
N GLY A 295 8.43 0.93 12.58
CA GLY A 295 8.64 -0.51 12.51
C GLY A 295 9.13 -1.14 13.81
N THR A 296 9.72 -2.32 13.69
CA THR A 296 10.27 -3.12 14.80
C THR A 296 11.63 -3.70 14.44
N ARG A 297 12.54 -3.79 15.41
CA ARG A 297 13.84 -4.43 15.21
C ARG A 297 13.76 -5.95 15.05
N LYS A 298 12.61 -6.56 15.36
CA LYS A 298 12.40 -8.01 15.25
C LYS A 298 12.43 -8.52 13.81
N THR A 299 12.36 -7.64 12.82
CA THR A 299 12.33 -7.98 11.39
C THR A 299 13.61 -7.63 10.62
N GLU A 300 14.66 -7.14 11.30
CA GLU A 300 15.86 -6.60 10.63
C GLU A 300 16.58 -7.61 9.73
N ASP A 301 16.53 -8.89 10.08
CA ASP A 301 17.16 -10.00 9.36
C ASP A 301 16.22 -10.76 8.43
N TRP A 302 14.92 -10.43 8.40
CA TRP A 302 13.91 -11.20 7.64
C TRP A 302 14.25 -11.30 6.16
N HIS A 303 14.76 -10.22 5.58
CA HIS A 303 15.13 -10.20 4.17
C HIS A 303 16.23 -11.22 3.83
N ALA A 304 17.20 -11.42 4.73
CA ALA A 304 18.28 -12.37 4.56
C ALA A 304 17.82 -13.78 4.93
N ARG A 305 17.17 -13.91 6.08
CA ARG A 305 16.70 -15.19 6.62
C ARG A 305 15.67 -15.88 5.72
N PHE A 306 14.81 -15.11 5.05
CA PHE A 306 13.79 -15.62 4.13
C PHE A 306 14.16 -15.46 2.65
N ASN A 307 15.44 -15.22 2.34
CA ASN A 307 15.94 -15.13 0.96
C ASN A 307 15.11 -14.17 0.07
N ALA A 308 14.78 -13.00 0.60
CA ALA A 308 14.01 -12.00 -0.12
C ALA A 308 14.86 -11.34 -1.20
N LYS A 309 14.38 -11.37 -2.45
CA LYS A 309 14.97 -10.61 -3.56
C LYS A 309 14.61 -9.14 -3.45
N VAL A 310 13.37 -8.84 -3.06
CA VAL A 310 12.87 -7.47 -2.88
C VAL A 310 12.06 -7.36 -1.59
N VAL A 311 12.22 -6.24 -0.88
CA VAL A 311 11.32 -5.81 0.19
C VAL A 311 10.65 -4.51 -0.26
N VAL A 312 9.32 -4.46 -0.25
CA VAL A 312 8.51 -3.32 -0.69
C VAL A 312 7.81 -2.70 0.50
N THR A 313 8.01 -1.40 0.73
CA THR A 313 7.43 -0.66 1.85
C THR A 313 6.94 0.73 1.48
N GLY A 314 6.15 1.34 2.37
CA GLY A 314 5.65 2.72 2.25
C GLY A 314 5.97 3.52 3.50
N HIS A 315 4.97 4.23 4.02
CA HIS A 315 4.91 4.87 5.35
C HIS A 315 5.76 6.12 5.52
N ILE A 316 6.98 6.12 4.97
CA ILE A 316 7.99 7.14 5.26
C ILE A 316 7.84 8.36 4.36
N HIS A 317 7.16 8.22 3.22
CA HIS A 317 6.99 9.26 2.22
C HIS A 317 8.34 9.72 1.62
N ILE A 318 9.32 8.80 1.56
CA ILE A 318 10.66 9.05 1.02
C ILE A 318 11.01 7.96 0.02
N ARG A 319 10.46 8.12 -1.18
CA ARG A 319 10.67 7.22 -2.32
C ARG A 319 12.14 6.99 -2.57
N ARG A 320 12.57 5.73 -2.49
CA ARG A 320 13.97 5.36 -2.70
C ARG A 320 14.14 3.87 -2.96
N THR A 321 15.30 3.53 -3.49
CA THR A 321 15.80 2.15 -3.60
C THR A 321 17.08 2.01 -2.78
N ASP A 322 17.16 1.00 -1.92
CA ASP A 322 18.40 0.60 -1.25
C ASP A 322 18.80 -0.82 -1.68
N TRP A 323 20.10 -1.11 -1.73
CA TRP A 323 20.62 -2.47 -1.90
C TRP A 323 21.43 -2.84 -0.67
N ILE A 324 20.92 -3.81 0.10
CA ILE A 324 21.54 -4.27 1.34
C ILE A 324 22.16 -5.63 1.08
N ALA A 325 23.49 -5.71 1.23
CA ALA A 325 24.23 -6.96 1.09
C ALA A 325 24.09 -7.83 2.34
N TRP A 326 24.04 -9.14 2.15
CA TRP A 326 24.06 -10.13 3.22
C TRP A 326 24.68 -11.42 2.70
N GLY A 327 25.74 -11.91 3.35
CA GLY A 327 26.57 -12.98 2.79
C GLY A 327 27.09 -12.61 1.39
N ASP A 328 26.92 -13.50 0.42
CA ASP A 328 27.25 -13.28 -1.00
C ASP A 328 26.05 -12.77 -1.83
N SER A 329 24.94 -12.45 -1.16
CA SER A 329 23.66 -12.04 -1.75
C SER A 329 23.35 -10.57 -1.43
N TRP A 330 22.27 -10.06 -2.04
CA TRP A 330 21.72 -8.75 -1.72
C TRP A 330 20.20 -8.78 -1.77
N THR A 331 19.58 -7.90 -1.00
CA THR A 331 18.15 -7.60 -1.12
C THR A 331 17.97 -6.16 -1.56
N ARG A 332 17.07 -5.93 -2.51
CA ARG A 332 16.63 -4.59 -2.91
C ARG A 332 15.46 -4.16 -2.03
N PHE A 333 15.57 -3.02 -1.38
CA PHE A 333 14.48 -2.40 -0.62
C PHE A 333 13.91 -1.26 -1.45
N GLU A 334 12.59 -1.23 -1.60
CA GLU A 334 11.87 -0.23 -2.38
C GLU A 334 10.86 0.47 -1.47
N GLU A 335 11.10 1.75 -1.20
CA GLU A 335 10.08 2.63 -0.63
C GLU A 335 9.30 3.24 -1.80
N VAL A 336 7.98 2.99 -1.82
CA VAL A 336 7.10 3.22 -2.98
C VAL A 336 5.96 4.21 -2.71
N SER A 337 6.09 5.06 -1.69
CA SER A 337 5.06 6.00 -1.28
C SER A 337 4.71 7.01 -2.36
N MET A 338 3.44 7.20 -2.70
CA MET A 338 2.99 8.37 -3.44
C MET A 338 3.01 9.61 -2.54
N GLY A 339 2.39 9.49 -1.37
CA GLY A 339 2.33 10.53 -0.36
C GLY A 339 1.23 11.57 -0.60
N TYR A 340 1.28 12.64 0.19
CA TYR A 340 0.31 13.73 0.19
C TYR A 340 0.46 14.66 -1.03
N PRO A 341 -0.58 15.48 -1.35
CA PRO A 341 -0.61 16.31 -2.55
C PRO A 341 0.64 17.16 -2.83
N ARG A 342 1.25 17.73 -1.78
CA ARG A 342 2.42 18.58 -1.95
C ARG A 342 3.68 17.78 -2.29
N GLN A 343 3.73 16.50 -1.94
CA GLN A 343 4.93 15.65 -2.10
C GLN A 343 5.10 15.16 -3.54
N TRP A 344 4.00 14.93 -4.28
CA TRP A 344 4.04 14.60 -5.71
C TRP A 344 3.81 15.82 -6.62
N LYS A 345 3.65 17.03 -6.07
CA LYS A 345 3.40 18.25 -6.85
C LYS A 345 4.47 18.55 -7.90
N ASP A 346 5.77 18.39 -7.59
CA ASP A 346 6.86 18.58 -8.57
C ASP A 346 6.75 17.59 -9.74
N ALA A 347 6.26 16.37 -9.50
CA ALA A 347 6.02 15.39 -10.57
C ALA A 347 4.87 15.86 -11.47
N ALA A 348 3.73 16.26 -10.89
CA ALA A 348 2.59 16.78 -11.64
C ALA A 348 2.92 18.05 -12.43
N GLU A 349 3.70 18.98 -11.87
CA GLU A 349 4.16 20.20 -12.57
C GLU A 349 5.07 19.89 -13.78
N ARG A 350 5.68 18.70 -13.83
CA ARG A 350 6.47 18.20 -14.96
C ARG A 350 5.64 17.40 -15.97
N GLY A 351 4.33 17.29 -15.76
CA GLY A 351 3.41 16.52 -16.60
C GLY A 351 3.49 15.01 -16.38
N LEU A 352 4.00 14.57 -15.23
CA LEU A 352 3.97 13.17 -14.82
C LEU A 352 2.70 12.87 -14.03
N ASP A 353 2.14 11.68 -14.19
CA ASP A 353 0.93 11.24 -13.50
C ASP A 353 1.17 10.01 -12.62
N ILE A 354 0.10 9.33 -12.21
CA ILE A 354 0.17 8.15 -11.34
C ILE A 354 0.97 7.01 -11.98
N ASN A 355 0.96 6.90 -13.30
CA ASN A 355 1.59 5.82 -14.05
C ASN A 355 3.11 5.94 -13.99
N GLU A 356 3.67 7.16 -14.01
CA GLU A 356 5.10 7.36 -13.74
C GLU A 356 5.47 7.26 -12.25
N LEU A 357 4.50 7.22 -11.33
CA LEU A 357 4.76 6.95 -9.92
C LEU A 357 4.65 5.47 -9.55
N LEU A 358 4.28 4.58 -10.47
CA LEU A 358 4.36 3.14 -10.22
C LEU A 358 5.83 2.70 -10.18
N ARG A 359 6.25 2.03 -9.09
CA ARG A 359 7.60 1.46 -8.98
C ARG A 359 7.62 0.09 -9.65
N GLU A 360 8.49 -0.12 -10.63
CA GLU A 360 8.74 -1.44 -11.19
C GLU A 360 9.52 -2.33 -10.19
N ILE A 361 8.84 -3.35 -9.66
CA ILE A 361 9.39 -4.35 -8.75
C ILE A 361 9.94 -5.55 -9.50
N SER A 362 9.36 -5.96 -10.62
CA SER A 362 9.94 -7.00 -11.47
C SER A 362 9.69 -6.67 -12.94
N PRO A 363 10.72 -6.69 -13.80
CA PRO A 363 12.10 -7.12 -13.55
C PRO A 363 12.90 -6.14 -12.67
N GLY A 364 12.48 -4.86 -12.62
CA GLY A 364 13.06 -3.83 -11.78
C GLY A 364 14.39 -3.27 -12.30
N PRO A 365 14.88 -2.15 -11.74
CA PRO A 365 16.17 -1.56 -12.10
C PRO A 365 17.34 -2.52 -11.96
N SER A 366 18.20 -2.50 -12.98
CA SER A 366 19.52 -3.13 -12.91
C SER A 366 20.36 -2.52 -11.78
N ARG A 367 21.06 -3.37 -11.03
CA ARG A 367 22.01 -2.93 -10.02
C ARG A 367 23.19 -2.25 -10.72
N THR A 368 23.56 -1.07 -10.23
CA THR A 368 24.58 -0.22 -10.85
C THR A 368 25.83 -0.04 -9.97
N GLY A 369 25.88 -0.67 -8.79
CA GLY A 369 27.00 -0.59 -7.84
C GLY A 369 26.68 -1.21 -6.47
N PHE A 370 27.64 -1.17 -5.54
CA PHE A 370 27.50 -1.70 -4.17
C PHE A 370 26.93 -0.64 -3.21
N GLY A 371 25.95 -1.03 -2.38
CA GLY A 371 25.51 -0.25 -1.20
C GLY A 371 24.83 1.11 -1.47
N GLU A 372 24.31 1.33 -2.67
CA GLU A 372 23.85 2.66 -3.10
C GLU A 372 22.40 2.93 -2.67
N THR A 373 22.16 3.87 -1.76
CA THR A 373 20.82 4.47 -1.60
C THR A 373 20.53 5.36 -2.80
N ARG A 374 19.45 5.08 -3.53
CA ARG A 374 18.95 5.89 -4.64
C ARG A 374 17.64 6.55 -4.29
N PHE A 375 17.65 7.85 -4.04
CA PHE A 375 16.41 8.63 -3.92
C PHE A 375 15.69 8.68 -5.27
N ARG A 376 14.38 8.47 -5.25
CA ARG A 376 13.51 8.43 -6.43
C ARG A 376 12.59 9.64 -6.37
N ARG A 377 12.51 10.41 -7.46
CA ARG A 377 11.55 11.52 -7.58
C ARG A 377 10.20 11.05 -8.14
N TYR A 378 10.26 10.00 -8.94
CA TYR A 378 9.21 9.30 -9.65
C TYR A 378 9.75 7.88 -9.89
N GLY A 379 8.90 6.96 -10.32
CA GLY A 379 9.25 5.58 -10.70
C GLY A 379 10.39 5.02 -9.88
#